data_AF-A0A533X3J6-F1
#
_entry.id   AF-A0A533X3J6-F1
#
_cell.length_a   1.000
_cell.length_b   1.000
_cell.length_c   1.000
_cell.angle_alpha   90.00
_cell.angle_beta   90.00
_cell.angle_gamma   90.00
#
_symmetry.space_group_name_H-M   'P 1'
#
loop_
_entity.id
_entity.type
_entity.pdbx_description
1 polymer ?
#
loop_
_entity_poly.entity_id
_entity_poly.type
_entity_poly.pdbx_seq_one_letter_code
_entity_poly.pdbx_strand_id
1 'polypeptide(L)'
;MTLTDSLVTWVHLICASIWVGGSIFIGVVLVPVLKSHTKSIEELVALMVKVGRRFNKITVPAFGILMATGIYNSRGFIGDPGAMLETTYGTILLTKIILVIATVVTYVVHIRLLNADMERKILSGKGGNIYVQSVRRKLIVLGEIIVVLSILILLLAALLDGGI
;
A
#
# COMPACT_ATOMS: atom_id res chain seq x y z
N MET A 1 -5.36 1.57 -29.61
CA MET A 1 -5.47 2.14 -28.24
C MET A 1 -6.01 3.55 -28.37
N THR A 2 -7.12 3.87 -27.70
CA THR A 2 -7.72 5.21 -27.77
C THR A 2 -6.94 6.19 -26.88
N LEU A 3 -7.05 7.50 -27.14
CA LEU A 3 -6.44 8.52 -26.27
C LEU A 3 -6.87 8.34 -24.79
N THR A 4 -8.14 7.97 -24.57
CA THR A 4 -8.70 7.69 -23.26
C THR A 4 -7.96 6.56 -22.55
N ASP A 5 -7.68 5.46 -23.24
CA ASP A 5 -6.94 4.31 -22.67
C ASP A 5 -5.54 4.71 -22.22
N SER A 6 -4.85 5.53 -23.03
CA SER A 6 -3.53 6.06 -22.72
C SER A 6 -3.55 6.95 -21.49
N LEU A 7 -4.55 7.84 -21.38
CA LEU A 7 -4.70 8.73 -20.23
C LEU A 7 -5.02 7.96 -18.95
N VAL A 8 -5.91 6.95 -19.02
CA VAL A 8 -6.22 6.11 -17.85
C VAL A 8 -4.98 5.35 -17.38
N THR A 9 -4.21 4.79 -18.32
CA THR A 9 -2.95 4.09 -18.00
C THR A 9 -1.93 5.05 -17.39
N TRP A 10 -1.77 6.25 -17.97
CA TRP A 10 -0.88 7.27 -17.44
C TRP A 10 -1.24 7.68 -16.00
N VAL A 11 -2.53 7.92 -15.72
CA VAL A 11 -3.02 8.20 -14.35
C VAL A 11 -2.75 7.01 -13.42
N HIS A 12 -3.01 5.78 -13.88
CA HIS A 12 -2.74 4.56 -13.12
C HIS A 12 -1.26 4.48 -12.71
N LEU A 13 -0.34 4.74 -13.63
CA LEU A 13 1.10 4.71 -13.38
C LEU A 13 1.55 5.80 -12.39
N ILE A 14 0.99 7.01 -12.47
CA ILE A 14 1.26 8.07 -11.49
C ILE A 14 0.81 7.64 -10.10
N CYS A 15 -0.42 7.13 -9.98
CA CYS A 15 -0.96 6.66 -8.69
C CYS A 15 -0.17 5.48 -8.13
N ALA A 16 0.26 4.55 -8.99
CA ALA A 16 1.10 3.43 -8.62
C ALA A 16 2.48 3.91 -8.12
N SER A 17 3.07 4.89 -8.80
CA SER A 17 4.36 5.47 -8.41
C SER A 17 4.29 6.17 -7.04
N ILE A 18 3.22 6.93 -6.78
CA ILE A 18 2.98 7.56 -5.48
C ILE A 18 2.82 6.50 -4.39
N TRP A 19 2.02 5.46 -4.65
CA TRP A 19 1.71 4.41 -3.69
C TRP A 19 2.94 3.54 -3.37
N VAL A 20 3.55 2.93 -4.39
CA VAL A 20 4.65 1.99 -4.21
C VAL A 20 5.94 2.71 -3.87
N GLY A 21 6.30 3.74 -4.65
CA GLY A 21 7.52 4.51 -4.45
C GLY A 21 7.52 5.23 -3.09
N GLY A 22 6.39 5.84 -2.71
CA GLY A 22 6.25 6.49 -1.41
C GLY A 22 6.39 5.51 -0.24
N SER A 23 5.77 4.33 -0.34
CA SER A 23 5.84 3.29 0.70
C SER A 23 7.27 2.73 0.85
N ILE A 24 7.97 2.48 -0.27
CA ILE A 24 9.39 2.09 -0.28
C ILE A 24 10.25 3.18 0.36
N PHE A 25 10.07 4.45 -0.02
CA PHE A 25 10.82 5.57 0.55
C PHE A 25 10.64 5.65 2.07
N ILE A 26 9.41 5.50 2.57
CA ILE A 26 9.15 5.51 4.02
C ILE A 26 9.92 4.38 4.71
N GLY A 27 9.84 3.14 4.21
CA GLY A 27 10.45 1.98 4.84
C GLY A 27 11.98 1.98 4.78
N VAL A 28 12.54 2.29 3.60
CA VAL A 28 13.98 2.13 3.31
C VAL A 28 14.78 3.38 3.66
N VAL A 29 14.21 4.57 3.53
CA VAL A 29 14.95 5.83 3.73
C VAL A 29 14.50 6.52 5.01
N LEU A 30 13.22 6.82 5.15
CA LEU A 30 12.74 7.66 6.23
C LEU A 30 12.82 6.98 7.60
N VAL A 31 12.40 5.72 7.72
CA VAL A 31 12.43 5.00 8.99
C VAL A 31 13.84 4.87 9.58
N PRO A 32 14.88 4.51 8.79
CA PRO A 32 16.27 4.53 9.28
C PRO A 32 16.74 5.91 9.75
N VAL A 33 16.43 6.97 9.00
CA VAL A 33 16.79 8.35 9.38
C VAL A 33 16.10 8.77 10.68
N LEU A 34 14.80 8.46 10.83
CA LEU A 34 14.10 8.76 12.09
C LEU A 34 14.70 7.99 13.27
N LYS A 35 15.11 6.73 13.08
CA LYS A 35 15.78 5.95 14.12
C LYS A 35 17.12 6.56 14.56
N SER A 36 17.89 7.17 13.65
CA SER A 36 19.18 7.78 14.01
C SER A 36 19.06 9.12 14.72
N HIS A 37 17.89 9.77 14.64
CA HIS A 37 17.66 11.11 15.20
C HIS A 37 16.69 11.15 16.40
N THR A 38 16.18 9.99 16.85
CA THR A 38 15.25 9.91 17.98
C THR A 38 15.93 9.32 19.21
N LYS A 39 15.61 9.87 20.39
CA LYS A 39 16.24 9.45 21.66
C LYS A 39 15.43 8.39 22.39
N SER A 40 14.13 8.29 22.11
CA SER A 40 13.25 7.28 22.70
C SER A 40 12.37 6.60 21.64
N ILE A 41 11.83 5.42 22.00
CA ILE A 41 10.94 4.65 21.12
C ILE A 41 9.61 5.39 20.95
N GLU A 42 9.14 6.07 21.99
CA GLU A 42 7.91 6.85 21.98
C GLU A 42 8.00 8.01 20.98
N GLU A 43 9.14 8.72 20.96
CA GLU A 43 9.41 9.81 20.03
C GLU A 43 9.40 9.32 18.58
N LEU A 44 10.10 8.21 18.31
CA LEU A 44 10.11 7.56 17.00
C LEU A 44 8.70 7.19 16.53
N VAL A 45 7.93 6.55 17.40
CA VAL A 45 6.57 6.11 17.09
C VAL A 45 5.64 7.32 16.84
N ALA A 46 5.75 8.38 17.64
CA ALA A 46 4.98 9.60 17.45
C ALA A 46 5.29 10.27 16.10
N LEU A 47 6.56 10.35 15.71
CA LEU A 47 6.98 10.86 14.40
C LEU A 47 6.47 9.98 13.26
N MET A 48 6.59 8.65 13.38
CA MET A 48 6.07 7.70 12.38
C MET A 48 4.56 7.85 12.18
N VAL A 49 3.78 8.01 13.26
CA VAL A 49 2.34 8.27 13.17
C VAL A 49 2.06 9.59 12.46
N LYS A 50 2.76 10.66 12.83
CA LYS A 50 2.56 12.00 12.23
C LYS A 50 2.87 12.00 10.73
N VAL A 51 3.99 11.40 10.34
CA VAL A 51 4.37 11.20 8.94
C VAL A 51 3.33 10.33 8.23
N GLY A 52 2.97 9.18 8.78
CA GLY A 52 2.02 8.25 8.17
C GLY A 52 0.65 8.88 7.95
N ARG A 53 0.13 9.66 8.90
CA ARG A 53 -1.12 10.44 8.71
C ARG A 53 -1.00 11.44 7.56
N ARG A 54 0.13 12.14 7.45
CA ARG A 54 0.35 13.10 6.36
C ARG A 54 0.47 12.41 5.01
N PHE A 55 1.19 11.31 4.94
CA PHE A 55 1.33 10.47 3.75
C PHE A 55 -0.03 9.94 3.28
N ASN A 56 -0.83 9.42 4.21
CA ASN A 56 -2.17 8.89 3.92
C ASN A 56 -3.14 9.91 3.32
N LYS A 57 -2.96 11.21 3.57
CA LYS A 57 -3.77 12.26 2.91
C LYS A 57 -3.58 12.28 1.38
N ILE A 58 -2.42 11.84 0.91
CA ILE A 58 -2.07 11.78 -0.52
C ILE A 58 -2.30 10.37 -1.05
N THR A 59 -1.86 9.35 -0.31
CA THR A 59 -1.89 7.97 -0.80
C THR A 59 -3.26 7.32 -0.74
N VAL A 60 -4.16 7.70 0.18
CA VAL A 60 -5.53 7.16 0.17
C VAL A 60 -6.28 7.58 -1.10
N PRO A 61 -6.33 8.87 -1.50
CA PRO A 61 -6.92 9.26 -2.78
C PRO A 61 -6.22 8.61 -3.98
N ALA A 62 -4.88 8.60 -4.00
CA ALA A 62 -4.12 7.99 -5.09
C ALA A 62 -4.44 6.49 -5.23
N PHE A 63 -4.56 5.77 -4.12
CA PHE A 63 -4.93 4.35 -4.12
C PHE A 63 -6.37 4.13 -4.58
N GLY A 64 -7.31 5.02 -4.22
CA GLY A 64 -8.68 4.99 -4.75
C GLY A 64 -8.72 5.15 -6.28
N ILE A 65 -7.95 6.09 -6.82
CA ILE A 65 -7.82 6.29 -8.27
C ILE A 65 -7.13 5.08 -8.92
N LEU A 66 -6.10 4.53 -8.28
CA LEU A 66 -5.38 3.33 -8.74
C LEU A 66 -6.33 2.13 -8.88
N MET A 67 -7.22 1.94 -7.90
CA MET A 67 -8.25 0.90 -7.95
C MET A 67 -9.24 1.14 -9.10
N ALA A 68 -9.78 2.36 -9.22
CA ALA A 68 -10.76 2.69 -10.25
C ALA A 68 -10.19 2.49 -11.67
N THR A 69 -8.97 2.97 -11.90
CA THR A 69 -8.26 2.78 -13.18
C THR A 69 -7.87 1.32 -13.41
N GLY A 70 -7.51 0.56 -12.37
CA GLY A 70 -7.27 -0.88 -12.47
C GLY A 70 -8.52 -1.67 -12.90
N ILE A 71 -9.69 -1.33 -12.34
CA ILE A 71 -10.98 -1.92 -12.75
C ILE A 71 -11.25 -1.58 -14.22
N TYR A 72 -11.08 -0.32 -14.62
CA TYR A 72 -11.24 0.09 -16.02
C TYR A 72 -10.33 -0.68 -16.99
N ASN A 73 -9.06 -0.92 -16.61
CA ASN A 73 -8.12 -1.67 -17.42
C ASN A 73 -8.47 -3.17 -17.51
N SER A 74 -9.13 -3.72 -16.49
CA SER A 74 -9.61 -5.12 -16.48
C SER A 74 -10.94 -5.36 -17.21
N ARG A 75 -11.55 -4.33 -17.80
CA ARG A 75 -12.92 -4.39 -18.34
C ARG A 75 -13.17 -5.48 -19.38
N GLY A 76 -12.16 -5.88 -20.14
CA GLY A 76 -12.26 -6.95 -21.13
C GLY A 76 -12.66 -8.32 -20.53
N PHE A 77 -12.37 -8.54 -19.25
CA PHE A 77 -12.64 -9.80 -18.55
C PHE A 77 -13.90 -9.73 -17.66
N ILE A 78 -14.56 -8.58 -17.57
CA ILE A 78 -15.79 -8.42 -16.76
C ILE A 78 -16.99 -9.14 -17.41
N GLY A 79 -17.03 -9.18 -18.76
CA GLY A 79 -18.12 -9.79 -19.52
C GLY A 79 -18.00 -11.31 -19.70
N ASP A 80 -16.81 -11.87 -19.52
CA ASP A 80 -16.55 -13.31 -19.59
C ASP A 80 -15.58 -13.75 -18.47
N PRO A 81 -16.10 -14.04 -17.27
CA PRO A 81 -15.29 -14.49 -16.14
C PRO A 81 -14.63 -15.85 -16.39
N GLY A 82 -15.14 -16.68 -17.31
CA GLY A 82 -14.58 -18.01 -17.63
C GLY A 82 -13.19 -17.88 -18.25
N ALA A 83 -13.01 -16.89 -19.13
CA ALA A 83 -11.72 -16.57 -19.75
C ALA A 83 -10.61 -16.21 -18.74
N MET A 84 -10.96 -15.87 -17.49
CA MET A 84 -9.97 -15.61 -16.44
C MET A 84 -9.22 -16.87 -15.98
N LEU A 85 -9.83 -18.05 -16.07
CA LEU A 85 -9.22 -19.31 -15.63
C LEU A 85 -8.65 -20.13 -16.80
N GLU A 86 -9.10 -19.85 -18.01
CA GLU A 86 -8.71 -20.60 -19.21
C GLU A 86 -7.45 -20.05 -19.89
N THR A 87 -7.09 -18.79 -19.60
CA THR A 87 -5.94 -18.12 -20.23
C THR A 87 -4.85 -17.78 -19.21
N THR A 88 -3.58 -17.80 -19.65
CA THR A 88 -2.44 -17.36 -18.84
C THR A 88 -2.63 -15.90 -18.39
N TYR A 89 -2.98 -15.02 -19.34
CA TYR A 89 -3.27 -13.62 -19.07
C TYR A 89 -4.37 -13.46 -18.00
N GLY A 90 -5.48 -14.20 -18.16
CA GLY A 90 -6.59 -14.20 -17.22
C GLY A 90 -6.17 -14.61 -15.81
N THR A 91 -5.34 -15.66 -15.71
CA THR A 91 -4.87 -16.20 -14.42
C THR A 91 -3.92 -15.23 -13.71
N ILE A 92 -3.03 -14.57 -14.47
CA ILE A 92 -2.16 -13.51 -13.95
C ILE A 92 -3.00 -12.32 -13.46
N LEU A 93 -4.00 -11.90 -14.24
CA LEU A 93 -4.91 -10.82 -13.87
C LEU A 93 -5.71 -11.17 -12.60
N LEU A 94 -6.23 -12.38 -12.50
CA LEU A 94 -6.94 -12.86 -11.30
C LEU A 94 -6.03 -12.83 -10.07
N THR A 95 -4.80 -13.33 -10.21
CA THR A 95 -3.80 -13.29 -9.14
C THR A 95 -3.51 -11.85 -8.70
N LYS A 96 -3.36 -10.93 -9.67
CA LYS A 96 -3.17 -9.50 -9.40
C LYS A 96 -4.34 -8.92 -8.62
N ILE A 97 -5.59 -9.25 -8.96
CA ILE A 97 -6.78 -8.79 -8.23
C ILE A 97 -6.78 -9.32 -6.79
N ILE A 98 -6.44 -10.60 -6.57
CA ILE A 98 -6.34 -11.18 -5.22
C ILE A 98 -5.30 -10.44 -4.39
N LEU A 99 -4.12 -10.14 -4.96
CA LEU A 99 -3.09 -9.38 -4.26
C LEU A 99 -3.53 -7.94 -3.95
N VAL A 100 -4.28 -7.29 -4.85
CA VAL A 100 -4.86 -5.96 -4.59
C VAL A 100 -5.84 -6.03 -3.42
N ILE A 101 -6.72 -7.03 -3.36
CA ILE A 101 -7.65 -7.22 -2.24
C ILE A 101 -6.88 -7.45 -0.93
N ALA A 102 -5.85 -8.32 -0.94
CA ALA A 102 -4.99 -8.54 0.23
C ALA A 102 -4.30 -7.25 0.68
N THR A 103 -3.86 -6.42 -0.26
CA THR A 103 -3.25 -5.10 0.01
C THR A 103 -4.26 -4.15 0.65
N VAL A 104 -5.51 -4.08 0.14
CA VAL A 104 -6.59 -3.26 0.71
C VAL A 104 -6.86 -3.67 2.15
N VAL A 105 -7.05 -4.97 2.42
CA VAL A 105 -7.33 -5.49 3.76
C VAL A 105 -6.18 -5.14 4.72
N THR A 106 -4.94 -5.43 4.31
CA THR A 106 -3.75 -5.15 5.13
C THR A 106 -3.61 -3.65 5.41
N TYR A 107 -3.86 -2.81 4.40
CA TYR A 107 -3.79 -1.36 4.52
C TYR A 107 -4.86 -0.77 5.45
N VAL A 108 -6.09 -1.27 5.36
CA VAL A 108 -7.16 -0.86 6.29
C VAL A 108 -6.79 -1.21 7.73
N VAL A 109 -6.24 -2.39 7.97
CA VAL A 109 -5.71 -2.77 9.30
C VAL A 109 -4.57 -1.86 9.72
N HIS A 110 -3.65 -1.54 8.80
CA HIS A 110 -2.52 -0.64 9.06
C HIS A 110 -2.97 0.78 9.46
N ILE A 111 -3.91 1.39 8.71
CA ILE A 111 -4.47 2.70 9.05
C ILE A 111 -5.20 2.67 10.38
N ARG A 112 -6.01 1.63 10.63
CA ARG A 112 -6.76 1.51 11.89
C ARG A 112 -5.81 1.44 13.08
N LEU A 113 -4.71 0.70 12.99
CA LEU A 113 -3.69 0.66 14.04
C LEU A 113 -3.01 2.02 14.24
N LEU A 114 -2.77 2.77 13.17
CA LEU A 114 -2.16 4.10 13.21
C LEU A 114 -3.10 5.18 13.81
N ASN A 115 -4.42 5.02 13.64
CA ASN A 115 -5.44 5.95 14.13
C ASN A 115 -6.02 5.55 15.50
N ALA A 116 -6.04 4.27 15.87
CA ALA A 116 -6.62 3.78 17.11
C ALA A 116 -5.71 4.12 18.31
N ASP A 117 -5.97 5.26 18.93
CA ASP A 117 -5.60 5.60 20.32
C ASP A 117 -4.11 5.55 20.71
N MET A 118 -3.18 5.38 19.76
CA MET A 118 -1.74 5.40 20.03
C MET A 118 -1.29 6.69 20.70
N GLU A 119 -1.75 7.83 20.17
CA GLU A 119 -1.39 9.15 20.70
C GLU A 119 -1.92 9.33 22.13
N ARG A 120 -3.17 8.93 22.42
CA ARG A 120 -3.75 9.01 23.77
C ARG A 120 -3.10 8.05 24.78
N LYS A 121 -2.70 6.84 24.37
CA LYS A 121 -2.08 5.83 25.26
C LYS A 121 -0.58 6.05 25.49
N ILE A 122 0.14 6.60 24.50
CA ILE A 122 1.54 6.99 24.64
C ILE A 122 1.66 8.26 25.50
N LEU A 123 0.81 9.27 25.26
CA LEU A 123 0.83 10.53 26.03
C LEU A 123 0.34 10.38 27.47
N SER A 124 -0.50 9.38 27.78
CA SER A 124 -0.98 9.15 29.15
C SER A 124 0.03 8.42 30.05
N GLY A 125 1.21 8.06 29.56
CA GLY A 125 2.24 7.34 30.33
C GLY A 125 1.83 5.93 30.77
N LYS A 126 0.67 5.43 30.32
CA LYS A 126 0.09 4.13 30.71
C LYS A 126 0.51 2.97 29.80
N GLY A 127 1.15 3.25 28.67
CA GLY A 127 1.73 2.23 27.80
C GLY A 127 3.11 1.84 28.30
N GLY A 128 3.22 0.77 29.09
CA GLY A 128 4.52 0.22 29.45
C GLY A 128 5.39 -0.07 28.20
N ASN A 129 6.71 -0.02 28.35
CA ASN A 129 7.71 -0.12 27.26
C ASN A 129 7.44 -1.31 26.30
N ILE A 130 6.93 -2.43 26.83
CA ILE A 130 6.55 -3.65 26.09
C ILE A 130 5.39 -3.39 25.09
N TYR A 131 4.39 -2.60 25.46
CA TYR A 131 3.24 -2.30 24.58
C TYR A 131 3.68 -1.46 23.38
N VAL A 132 4.43 -0.37 23.62
CA VAL A 132 4.93 0.53 22.57
C VAL A 132 5.80 -0.23 21.57
N GLN A 133 6.68 -1.12 22.05
CA GLN A 133 7.52 -1.96 21.21
C GLN A 133 6.70 -2.95 20.35
N SER A 134 5.65 -3.55 20.91
CA SER A 134 4.77 -4.47 20.18
C SER A 134 3.99 -3.76 19.06
N VAL A 135 3.49 -2.55 19.33
CA VAL A 135 2.75 -1.74 18.35
C VAL A 135 3.66 -1.30 17.22
N ARG A 136 4.86 -0.81 17.54
CA ARG A 136 5.88 -0.46 16.55
C ARG A 136 6.18 -1.62 15.61
N ARG A 137 6.41 -2.83 16.16
CA ARG A 137 6.68 -4.02 15.35
C ARG A 137 5.52 -4.31 14.40
N LYS A 138 4.27 -4.25 14.88
CA LYS A 138 3.08 -4.45 14.03
C LYS A 138 2.98 -3.43 12.90
N LEU A 139 3.23 -2.14 13.18
CA LEU A 139 3.19 -1.10 12.15
C LEU A 139 4.26 -1.32 11.07
N ILE A 140 5.49 -1.64 11.46
CA ILE A 140 6.59 -1.90 10.52
C ILE A 140 6.28 -3.13 9.67
N VAL A 141 5.92 -4.26 10.30
CA VAL A 141 5.64 -5.52 9.58
C VAL A 141 4.47 -5.35 8.61
N LEU A 142 3.37 -4.69 9.03
CA LEU A 142 2.25 -4.44 8.11
C LEU A 142 2.65 -3.53 6.95
N GLY A 143 3.49 -2.51 7.19
CA GLY A 143 4.03 -1.65 6.14
C GLY A 143 4.90 -2.43 5.14
N GLU A 144 5.79 -3.30 5.64
CA GLU A 144 6.63 -4.17 4.80
C GLU A 144 5.79 -5.13 3.96
N ILE A 145 4.76 -5.76 4.56
CA ILE A 145 3.81 -6.64 3.83
C ILE A 145 3.13 -5.86 2.70
N ILE A 146 2.65 -4.64 2.95
CA ILE A 146 2.02 -3.79 1.92
C ILE A 146 2.99 -3.50 0.78
N VAL A 147 4.25 -3.18 1.08
CA VAL A 147 5.28 -2.92 0.07
C VAL A 147 5.55 -4.16 -0.77
N VAL A 148 5.76 -5.32 -0.14
CA VAL A 148 6.01 -6.58 -0.85
C VAL A 148 4.84 -6.94 -1.76
N LEU A 149 3.61 -6.89 -1.25
CA LEU A 149 2.41 -7.13 -2.06
C LEU A 149 2.33 -6.15 -3.24
N SER A 150 2.65 -4.88 -3.01
CA SER A 150 2.61 -3.86 -4.07
C SER A 150 3.67 -4.08 -5.14
N ILE A 151 4.88 -4.50 -4.77
CA ILE A 151 5.95 -4.86 -5.73
C ILE A 151 5.52 -6.07 -6.56
N LEU A 152 4.94 -7.10 -5.94
CA LEU A 152 4.40 -8.25 -6.67
C LEU A 152 3.29 -7.83 -7.63
N ILE A 153 2.39 -6.93 -7.24
CA ILE A 153 1.35 -6.39 -8.13
C ILE A 153 1.97 -5.67 -9.33
N LEU A 154 3.04 -4.89 -9.14
CA LEU A 154 3.76 -4.24 -10.24
C LEU A 154 4.43 -5.24 -11.17
N LEU A 155 5.02 -6.31 -10.62
CA LEU A 155 5.59 -7.39 -11.42
C LEU A 155 4.50 -8.05 -12.29
N LEU A 156 3.36 -8.42 -11.71
CA LEU A 156 2.25 -8.98 -12.47
C LEU A 156 1.70 -8.00 -13.51
N ALA A 157 1.66 -6.70 -13.21
CA ALA A 157 1.29 -5.68 -14.19
C ALA A 157 2.26 -5.67 -15.38
N ALA A 158 3.57 -5.73 -15.13
CA ALA A 158 4.58 -5.77 -16.19
C ALA A 158 4.48 -7.04 -17.04
N LEU A 159 4.14 -8.19 -16.44
CA LEU A 159 3.91 -9.43 -17.20
C LEU A 159 2.69 -9.31 -18.13
N LEU A 160 1.59 -8.73 -17.64
CA LEU A 160 0.39 -8.49 -18.44
C LEU A 160 0.65 -7.52 -19.60
N ASP A 161 1.39 -6.44 -19.34
CA ASP A 161 1.77 -5.47 -20.38
C ASP A 161 2.76 -6.07 -21.40
N GLY A 162 3.57 -7.04 -20.97
CA GLY A 162 4.47 -7.82 -21.83
C GLY A 162 3.78 -8.88 -22.69
N GLY A 163 2.47 -9.09 -22.51
CA GLY A 163 1.68 -10.05 -23.29
C GLY A 163 1.86 -11.51 -22.87
N ILE A 164 2.32 -11.76 -21.64
CA ILE A 164 2.46 -13.11 -21.06
C ILE A 164 1.12 -13.60 -20.51
#